data_AF-A0A3B9VM13-F1
#
_entry.id   AF-A0A3B9VM13-F1
#
_cell.length_a   1.000
_cell.length_b   1.000
_cell.length_c   1.000
_cell.angle_alpha   90.00
_cell.angle_beta   90.00
_cell.angle_gamma   90.00
#
_symmetry.space_group_name_H-M   'P 1'
#
loop_
_entity.id
_entity.type
_entity.pdbx_description
1 polymer ?
#
loop_
_entity_poly.entity_id
_entity_poly.type
_entity_poly.pdbx_seq_one_letter_code
_entity_poly.pdbx_strand_id
1 'polypeptide(L)'
;LLNEQSNLGWAVSYPADVFKYLWYWRNYGGGYGYPWYGRCYNAGLEPCTSFGNGGIVQAQENGTAFNIKAGNSVSVAINAGPFTGSGTVTHVDGEGRVTVE
;
A
#
# COMPACT_ATOMS: atom_id res chain seq x y z
N LEU A 1 -9.20 -0.65 2.70
CA LEU A 1 -10.27 0.24 2.17
C LEU A 1 -11.56 -0.56 2.14
N LEU A 2 -12.68 -0.02 2.63
CA LEU A 2 -14.00 -0.68 2.58
C LEU A 2 -15.00 0.24 1.88
N ASN A 3 -15.74 -0.30 0.91
CA ASN A 3 -16.90 0.37 0.32
C ASN A 3 -18.16 -0.12 1.05
N GLU A 4 -18.78 0.76 1.83
CA GLU A 4 -19.98 0.43 2.62
C GLU A 4 -21.25 0.23 1.78
N GLN A 5 -21.30 0.76 0.55
CA GLN A 5 -22.46 0.56 -0.33
C GLN A 5 -22.48 -0.84 -0.93
N SER A 6 -21.31 -1.38 -1.27
CA SER A 6 -21.17 -2.72 -1.83
C SER A 6 -20.75 -3.78 -0.81
N ASN A 7 -20.40 -3.37 0.41
CA ASN A 7 -19.77 -4.20 1.43
C ASN A 7 -18.49 -4.91 0.97
N LEU A 8 -17.83 -4.38 -0.08
CA LEU A 8 -16.60 -4.93 -0.64
C LEU A 8 -15.40 -4.08 -0.21
N GLY A 9 -14.37 -4.73 0.31
CA GLY A 9 -13.14 -4.09 0.70
C GLY A 9 -11.91 -4.75 0.10
N TRP A 10 -10.80 -4.04 0.18
CA TRP A 10 -9.46 -4.53 -0.12
C TRP A 10 -8.57 -4.32 1.10
N ALA A 11 -7.89 -5.39 1.52
CA ALA A 11 -6.98 -5.40 2.65
C ALA A 11 -5.56 -5.73 2.20
N VAL A 12 -4.58 -5.20 2.92
CA VAL A 12 -3.17 -5.52 2.77
C VAL A 12 -2.53 -5.61 4.16
N SER A 13 -1.74 -6.65 4.41
CA SER A 13 -0.90 -6.76 5.59
C SER A 13 0.55 -7.05 5.18
N TYR A 14 1.47 -6.45 5.93
CA TYR A 14 2.90 -6.48 5.63
C TYR A 14 3.71 -6.24 6.92
N PRO A 15 4.97 -6.72 6.98
CA PRO A 15 5.86 -6.46 8.11
C PRO A 15 6.25 -4.97 8.17
N ALA A 16 5.72 -4.25 9.17
CA ALA A 16 5.93 -2.81 9.33
C ALA A 16 7.36 -2.44 9.79
N ASP A 17 8.13 -3.41 10.28
CA ASP A 17 9.55 -3.26 10.60
C ASP A 17 10.40 -3.10 9.33
N VAL A 18 9.98 -3.71 8.22
CA VAL A 18 10.60 -3.57 6.89
C VAL A 18 9.95 -2.43 6.10
N PHE A 19 8.64 -2.47 5.90
CA PHE A 19 7.89 -1.45 5.16
C PHE A 19 7.33 -0.40 6.13
N LYS A 20 8.18 0.54 6.53
CA LYS A 20 7.85 1.56 7.54
C LYS A 20 6.85 2.61 7.06
N TYR A 21 6.58 2.65 5.75
CA TYR A 21 5.73 3.65 5.12
C TYR A 21 4.67 2.98 4.27
N LEU A 22 3.53 3.65 4.14
CA LEU A 22 2.46 3.29 3.24
C LEU A 22 2.24 4.44 2.27
N TRP A 23 2.57 4.23 1.00
CA TRP A 23 2.25 5.21 -0.02
C TRP A 23 0.77 5.06 -0.37
N TYR A 24 0.08 6.19 -0.29
CA TYR A 24 -1.33 6.28 -0.65
C TYR A 24 -1.48 7.22 -1.83
N TRP A 25 -1.74 6.66 -3.00
CA TRP A 25 -2.01 7.42 -4.21
C TRP A 25 -3.43 7.17 -4.70
N ARG A 26 -3.95 8.14 -5.44
CA ARG A 26 -5.34 8.18 -5.91
C ARG A 26 -5.33 8.66 -7.36
N ASN A 27 -5.83 7.85 -8.29
CA ASN A 27 -6.20 8.32 -9.63
C ASN A 27 -7.68 8.06 -9.83
N TYR A 28 -8.50 8.89 -9.20
CA TYR A 28 -9.96 8.83 -9.28
C TYR A 28 -10.53 9.58 -10.50
N GLY A 29 -9.80 9.60 -11.61
CA GLY A 29 -10.25 10.14 -12.89
C GLY A 29 -9.33 11.20 -13.48
N GLY A 30 -8.08 11.28 -13.03
CA GLY A 30 -7.15 12.36 -13.36
C GLY A 30 -5.96 11.93 -14.23
N GLY A 31 -6.00 12.29 -15.51
CA GLY A 31 -5.00 11.96 -16.52
C GLY A 31 -5.65 12.11 -17.87
N TYR A 32 -5.97 13.35 -18.26
CA TYR A 32 -6.86 13.62 -19.39
C TYR A 32 -6.20 13.48 -20.76
N GLY A 33 -4.87 13.48 -20.78
CA GLY A 33 -4.10 13.16 -21.98
C GLY A 33 -4.02 11.66 -22.24
N TYR A 34 -3.44 11.32 -23.39
CA TYR A 34 -3.00 9.96 -23.68
C TYR A 34 -2.10 9.42 -22.54
N PRO A 35 -2.23 8.14 -22.13
CA PRO A 35 -3.19 7.13 -22.60
C PRO A 35 -4.46 7.03 -21.72
N TRP A 36 -4.56 7.83 -20.67
CA TRP A 36 -5.52 7.61 -19.59
C TRP A 36 -6.90 8.24 -19.86
N TYR A 37 -6.96 9.40 -20.52
CA TYR A 37 -8.20 10.11 -20.89
C TYR A 37 -9.22 10.28 -19.75
N GLY A 38 -8.74 10.40 -18.50
CA GLY A 38 -9.58 10.54 -17.30
C GLY A 38 -10.38 9.29 -16.92
N ARG A 39 -10.05 8.10 -17.47
CA ARG A 39 -10.85 6.88 -17.30
C ARG A 39 -10.44 5.99 -16.11
N CYS A 40 -9.31 6.26 -15.47
CA CYS A 40 -8.89 5.49 -14.31
C CYS A 40 -9.67 5.99 -13.08
N TYR A 41 -10.33 5.09 -12.35
CA TYR A 41 -10.92 5.40 -11.05
C TYR A 41 -10.40 4.42 -10.01
N ASN A 42 -9.26 4.74 -9.39
CA ASN A 42 -8.59 3.84 -8.48
C ASN A 42 -7.81 4.59 -7.39
N ALA A 43 -7.42 3.82 -6.39
CA ALA A 43 -6.38 4.19 -5.44
C ALA A 43 -5.43 3.02 -5.25
N GLY A 44 -4.19 3.32 -4.89
CA GLY A 44 -3.19 2.35 -4.53
C GLY A 44 -2.73 2.53 -3.09
N LEU A 45 -2.53 1.41 -2.42
CA LEU A 45 -1.88 1.30 -1.13
C LEU A 45 -0.60 0.49 -1.34
N GLU A 46 0.54 1.15 -1.24
CA GLU A 46 1.84 0.55 -1.57
C GLU A 46 2.74 0.55 -0.34
N PRO A 47 2.88 -0.61 0.34
CA PRO A 47 3.87 -0.76 1.40
C PRO A 47 5.26 -0.44 0.85
N CYS A 48 5.97 0.49 1.49
CA CYS A 48 7.24 1.00 1.00
C CYS A 48 8.26 1.12 2.13
N THR A 49 9.52 0.84 1.82
CA THR A 49 10.61 0.95 2.79
C THR A 49 11.07 2.40 3.00
N SER A 50 10.73 3.30 2.06
CA SER A 50 11.08 4.72 2.08
C SER A 50 9.89 5.60 1.71
N PHE A 51 10.05 6.92 1.83
CA PHE A 51 9.06 7.89 1.34
C PHE A 51 9.71 8.94 0.43
N GLY A 52 8.87 9.59 -0.38
CA GLY A 52 9.28 10.61 -1.36
C GLY A 52 9.44 10.06 -2.77
N ASN A 53 9.16 10.88 -3.78
CA ASN A 53 9.16 10.49 -5.19
C ASN A 53 10.51 10.73 -5.91
N GLY A 54 11.56 11.12 -5.17
CA GLY A 54 12.91 11.41 -5.71
C GLY A 54 13.82 10.19 -5.85
N GLY A 55 13.31 8.98 -5.65
CA GLY A 55 14.07 7.73 -5.80
C GLY A 55 15.12 7.51 -4.72
N ILE A 56 16.13 6.68 -5.03
CA ILE A 56 17.11 6.22 -4.03
C ILE A 56 17.98 7.35 -3.46
N VAL A 57 18.33 8.36 -4.27
CA VAL A 57 19.17 9.48 -3.81
C VAL A 57 18.46 10.24 -2.69
N GLN A 58 17.20 10.63 -2.91
CA GLN A 58 16.40 11.28 -1.88
C GLN A 58 16.21 10.36 -0.66
N ALA A 59 15.98 9.06 -0.87
CA ALA A 59 15.85 8.11 0.24
C ALA A 59 17.14 8.00 1.08
N GLN A 60 18.32 8.12 0.46
CA GLN A 60 19.58 8.16 1.18
C GLN A 60 19.74 9.47 1.96
N GLU A 61 19.45 10.61 1.33
CA GLU A 61 19.54 11.94 1.94
C GLU A 61 18.59 12.11 3.13
N ASN A 62 17.36 11.60 3.02
CA ASN A 62 16.37 11.67 4.09
C ASN A 62 16.49 10.51 5.11
N GLY A 63 17.48 9.63 4.95
CA GLY A 63 17.76 8.53 5.88
C GLY A 63 16.76 7.37 5.86
N THR A 64 15.92 7.26 4.83
CA THR A 64 14.92 6.18 4.72
C THR A 64 15.30 5.05 3.78
N ALA A 65 16.45 5.14 3.11
CA ALA A 65 16.96 4.06 2.28
C ALA A 65 17.12 2.76 3.09
N PHE A 66 16.53 1.68 2.59
CA PHE A 66 16.64 0.35 3.21
C PHE A 66 17.90 -0.34 2.71
N ASN A 67 18.92 -0.39 3.56
CA ASN A 67 20.24 -0.89 3.21
C ASN A 67 20.35 -2.41 3.45
N ILE A 68 20.72 -3.15 2.41
CA ILE A 68 21.03 -4.59 2.49
C ILE A 68 22.54 -4.76 2.29
N LYS A 69 23.21 -5.43 3.24
CA LYS A 69 24.65 -5.66 3.16
C LYS A 69 25.00 -6.66 2.05
N ALA A 70 26.22 -6.56 1.52
CA ALA A 70 26.72 -7.53 0.54
C ALA A 70 26.61 -8.97 1.07
N GLY A 71 26.07 -9.87 0.26
CA GLY A 71 25.84 -11.27 0.62
C GLY A 71 24.58 -11.53 1.46
N ASN A 72 23.88 -10.49 1.94
CA ASN A 72 22.64 -10.67 2.69
C ASN A 72 21.43 -10.73 1.76
N SER A 73 20.34 -11.31 2.27
CA SER A 73 19.03 -11.32 1.65
C SER A 73 17.97 -10.96 2.68
N VAL A 74 16.89 -10.34 2.23
CA VAL A 74 15.70 -10.06 3.04
C VAL A 74 14.51 -10.71 2.35
N SER A 75 13.69 -11.42 3.12
CA SER A 75 12.48 -12.07 2.64
C SER A 75 11.33 -11.69 3.55
N VAL A 76 10.20 -11.36 2.95
CA VAL A 76 9.00 -10.88 3.63
C VAL A 76 7.78 -11.50 2.96
N ALA A 77 6.71 -11.68 3.72
CA ALA A 77 5.40 -12.05 3.19
C ALA A 77 4.50 -10.81 3.20
N ILE A 78 3.78 -10.59 2.10
CA ILE A 78 2.72 -9.59 2.02
C ILE A 78 1.46 -10.34 1.66
N ASN A 79 0.39 -10.13 2.42
CA ASN A 79 -0.93 -10.63 2.09
C ASN A 79 -1.79 -9.48 1.58
N ALA A 80 -2.45 -9.68 0.45
CA ALA A 80 -3.38 -8.71 -0.11
C ALA A 80 -4.56 -9.43 -0.76
N GLY A 81 -5.76 -8.93 -0.51
CA GLY A 81 -6.94 -9.57 -1.08
C GLY A 81 -8.24 -8.83 -0.81
N PRO A 82 -9.30 -9.23 -1.54
CA PRO A 82 -10.64 -8.74 -1.28
C PRO A 82 -11.19 -9.33 0.02
N PHE A 83 -12.05 -8.59 0.69
CA PHE A 83 -12.87 -9.08 1.79
C PHE A 83 -14.26 -8.45 1.71
N THR A 84 -15.23 -9.05 2.41
CA THR A 84 -16.56 -8.46 2.57
C THR A 84 -16.79 -8.05 4.02
N GLY A 85 -17.44 -6.92 4.26
CA GLY A 85 -17.75 -6.43 5.59
C GLY A 85 -18.55 -5.14 5.58
N SER A 86 -19.03 -4.73 6.75
CA SER A 86 -19.78 -3.48 6.95
C SER A 86 -19.40 -2.88 8.30
N GLY A 87 -19.15 -1.57 8.37
CA GLY A 87 -18.70 -0.89 9.58
C GLY A 87 -17.23 -0.46 9.52
N THR A 88 -16.64 -0.20 10.67
CA THR A 88 -15.27 0.31 10.77
C THR A 88 -14.27 -0.84 10.76
N VAL A 89 -13.37 -0.88 9.77
CA VAL A 89 -12.25 -1.81 9.78
C VAL A 89 -11.26 -1.39 10.88
N THR A 90 -11.09 -2.23 11.90
CA THR A 90 -10.20 -1.95 13.03
C THR A 90 -8.86 -2.68 12.95
N HIS A 91 -8.81 -3.82 12.25
CA HIS A 91 -7.58 -4.60 12.14
C HIS A 91 -7.51 -5.45 10.86
N VAL A 92 -6.30 -5.65 10.34
CA VAL A 92 -5.96 -6.67 9.35
C VAL A 92 -4.76 -7.45 9.89
N ASP A 93 -4.93 -8.75 10.14
CA ASP A 93 -3.88 -9.58 10.72
C ASP A 93 -2.80 -9.98 9.68
N GLY A 94 -1.74 -10.63 10.15
CA GLY A 94 -0.64 -11.11 9.30
C GLY A 94 -1.05 -12.15 8.25
N GLU A 95 -2.20 -12.81 8.42
CA GLU A 95 -2.78 -13.78 7.49
C GLU A 95 -3.82 -13.12 6.54
N GLY A 96 -4.03 -11.81 6.66
CA GLY A 96 -4.97 -11.04 5.84
C GLY A 96 -6.42 -11.08 6.33
N ARG A 97 -6.70 -11.58 7.53
CA ARG A 97 -8.05 -11.57 8.10
C ARG A 97 -8.42 -10.19 8.61
N VAL A 98 -9.64 -9.76 8.33
CA VAL A 98 -10.12 -8.41 8.64
C VAL A 98 -11.09 -8.44 9.82
N THR A 99 -10.87 -7.55 10.79
CA THR A 99 -11.80 -7.28 11.90
C THR A 99 -12.57 -6.00 11.62
N VAL A 100 -13.89 -6.05 11.80
CA VAL A 100 -14.81 -4.93 11.54
C VAL A 100 -15.75 -4.75 12.75
N GLU A 101 -15.98 -3.51 13.14
CA GLU A 101 -16.88 -3.09 14.24
C GLU A 101 -18.08 -2.27 13.71
#